data_AF-A0A2X2UWQ8-F1
#
_entry.id   AF-A0A2X2UWQ8-F1
#
_cell.length_a   1.000
_cell.length_b   1.000
_cell.length_c   1.000
_cell.angle_alpha   90.00
_cell.angle_beta   90.00
_cell.angle_gamma   90.00
#
_symmetry.space_group_name_H-M   'P 1'
#
loop_
_entity.id
_entity.type
_entity.pdbx_description
1 polymer ?
#
loop_
_entity_poly.entity_id
_entity_poly.type
_entity_poly.pdbx_seq_one_letter_code
_entity_poly.pdbx_strand_id
1 'polypeptide(L)'
;MRGMLRSRFSLFSYSGTPFSAGVAQQAKAWLTPVQCYNKIPWDAMKLNKADVCVPEHYSLLTMSPVGCLLSALKKAEDRDDVILRLYNPSETTSCDATVAFGRAVSACTETMMDEQACPAKGEGASGTGLFLPGQSRTFSYTLA
;
A
#
# COMPACT_ATOMS: atom_id res chain seq x y z
N MET A 1 -29.10 -11.71 21.16
CA MET A 1 -29.07 -10.76 20.04
C MET A 1 -30.42 -10.78 19.32
N ARG A 2 -31.20 -9.69 19.36
CA ARG A 2 -32.39 -9.52 18.50
C ARG A 2 -32.16 -8.26 17.67
N GLY A 3 -32.11 -8.40 16.35
CA GLY A 3 -31.80 -7.31 15.40
C GLY A 3 -31.48 -7.86 14.01
N MET A 4 -31.53 -7.02 12.99
CA MET A 4 -31.17 -7.40 11.62
C MET A 4 -29.65 -7.64 11.51
N LEU A 5 -29.26 -8.83 11.08
CA LEU A 5 -27.87 -9.19 10.83
C LEU A 5 -27.64 -9.26 9.31
N ARG A 6 -26.64 -8.52 8.83
CA ARG A 6 -26.19 -8.56 7.43
C ARG A 6 -24.73 -8.98 7.40
N SER A 7 -24.47 -10.13 6.77
CA SER A 7 -23.13 -10.65 6.58
C SER A 7 -22.79 -10.70 5.10
N ARG A 8 -21.52 -10.47 4.77
CA ARG A 8 -20.97 -10.60 3.43
C ARG A 8 -19.79 -11.55 3.50
N PHE A 9 -19.77 -12.53 2.63
CA PHE A 9 -18.68 -13.50 2.50
C PHE A 9 -18.33 -13.66 1.02
N SER A 10 -17.11 -14.12 0.75
CA SER A 10 -16.63 -14.45 -0.58
C SER A 10 -15.90 -15.78 -0.56
N LEU A 11 -16.10 -16.59 -1.60
CA LEU A 11 -15.32 -17.79 -1.84
C LEU A 11 -14.33 -17.50 -2.96
N PHE A 12 -13.07 -17.89 -2.77
CA PHE A 12 -12.01 -17.75 -3.76
C PHE A 12 -11.35 -19.12 -3.95
N SER A 13 -11.57 -19.71 -5.13
CA SER A 13 -10.96 -21.00 -5.49
C SER A 13 -9.56 -20.76 -6.01
N TYR A 14 -8.59 -21.56 -5.57
CA TYR A 14 -7.20 -21.46 -5.98
C TYR A 14 -6.53 -22.83 -6.04
N SER A 15 -5.39 -22.89 -6.71
CA SER A 15 -4.50 -24.07 -6.76
C SER A 15 -3.18 -23.76 -6.06
N GLY A 16 -2.52 -24.80 -5.52
CA GLY A 16 -1.26 -24.64 -4.79
C GLY A 16 -1.49 -24.22 -3.34
N THR A 17 -0.67 -23.30 -2.82
CA THR A 17 -0.79 -22.80 -1.45
C THR A 17 -1.54 -21.47 -1.40
N PRO A 18 -2.26 -21.15 -0.29
CA PRO A 18 -2.95 -19.86 -0.16
C PRO A 18 -1.99 -18.66 -0.30
N PHE A 19 -0.73 -18.83 0.10
CA PHE A 19 0.31 -17.82 -0.04
C PHE A 19 0.69 -17.58 -1.50
N SER A 20 1.02 -18.64 -2.26
CA SER A 20 1.38 -18.53 -3.68
C SER A 20 0.22 -18.06 -4.56
N ALA A 21 -1.03 -18.33 -4.13
CA ALA A 21 -2.23 -17.91 -4.83
C ALA A 21 -2.67 -16.47 -4.51
N GLY A 22 -1.98 -15.77 -3.60
CA GLY A 22 -2.31 -14.39 -3.24
C GLY A 22 -3.65 -14.22 -2.54
N VAL A 23 -4.10 -15.24 -1.80
CA VAL A 23 -5.43 -15.24 -1.13
C VAL A 23 -5.55 -14.05 -0.18
N ALA A 24 -4.47 -13.71 0.52
CA ALA A 24 -4.44 -12.56 1.43
C ALA A 24 -4.61 -11.21 0.69
N GLN A 25 -3.92 -11.00 -0.44
CA GLN A 25 -4.12 -9.80 -1.26
C GLN A 25 -5.55 -9.73 -1.78
N GLN A 26 -6.09 -10.84 -2.28
CA GLN A 26 -7.45 -10.88 -2.83
C GLN A 26 -8.51 -10.57 -1.75
N ALA A 27 -8.35 -11.12 -0.55
CA ALA A 27 -9.23 -10.81 0.57
C ALA A 27 -9.18 -9.32 0.94
N LYS A 28 -7.99 -8.73 0.97
CA LYS A 28 -7.81 -7.29 1.24
C LYS A 28 -8.41 -6.41 0.15
N ALA A 29 -8.25 -6.79 -1.12
CA ALA A 29 -8.86 -6.10 -2.26
C ALA A 29 -10.40 -6.18 -2.20
N TRP A 30 -10.96 -7.35 -1.86
CA TRP A 30 -12.41 -7.52 -1.72
C TRP A 30 -13.03 -6.67 -0.61
N LEU A 31 -12.28 -6.44 0.48
CA LEU A 31 -12.68 -5.54 1.56
C LEU A 31 -12.58 -4.05 1.20
N THR A 32 -11.82 -3.70 0.15
CA THR A 32 -11.52 -2.32 -0.21
C THR A 32 -12.34 -1.89 -1.44
N PRO A 33 -13.45 -1.16 -1.26
CA PRO A 33 -14.28 -0.73 -2.38
C PRO A 33 -13.58 0.33 -3.24
N VAL A 34 -13.85 0.29 -4.53
CA VAL A 34 -13.49 1.37 -5.46
C VAL A 34 -14.21 2.64 -5.05
N GLN A 35 -13.46 3.73 -4.88
CA GLN A 35 -14.01 5.04 -4.57
C GLN A 35 -14.26 5.81 -5.86
N CYS A 36 -15.48 6.29 -6.04
CA CYS A 36 -15.88 7.11 -7.17
C CYS A 36 -16.32 8.48 -6.66
N TYR A 37 -15.82 9.55 -7.28
CA TYR A 37 -16.30 10.91 -7.04
C TYR A 37 -16.46 11.63 -8.36
N ASN A 38 -17.45 12.52 -8.45
CA ASN A 38 -17.65 13.34 -9.64
C ASN A 38 -16.94 14.69 -9.45
N LYS A 39 -15.96 15.00 -10.30
CA LYS A 39 -15.29 16.30 -10.33
C LYS A 39 -15.92 17.17 -11.41
N ILE A 40 -16.49 18.31 -11.02
CA ILE A 40 -16.88 19.33 -11.99
C ILE A 40 -15.63 20.05 -12.53
N PRO A 41 -15.59 20.47 -13.81
CA PRO A 41 -14.40 21.10 -14.41
C PRO A 41 -14.02 22.47 -13.83
N TRP A 42 -14.90 23.06 -13.03
CA TRP A 42 -14.81 24.42 -12.51
C TRP A 42 -14.85 24.41 -10.99
N ASP A 43 -14.17 25.36 -10.35
CA ASP A 43 -14.37 25.57 -8.92
C ASP A 43 -15.83 25.97 -8.67
N ALA A 44 -16.51 25.22 -7.80
CA ALA A 44 -17.95 25.25 -7.55
C ALA A 44 -18.53 26.63 -7.16
N MET A 45 -17.69 27.64 -6.96
CA MET A 45 -18.08 28.99 -6.54
C MET A 45 -17.44 30.12 -7.35
N LYS A 46 -16.38 29.87 -8.13
CA LYS A 46 -15.63 30.94 -8.82
C LYS A 46 -15.69 30.85 -10.35
N LEU A 47 -16.21 29.76 -10.93
CA LEU A 47 -16.19 29.52 -12.39
C LEU A 47 -14.77 29.60 -13.01
N ASN A 48 -13.73 29.52 -12.18
CA ASN A 48 -12.35 29.39 -12.63
C ASN A 48 -12.08 27.92 -12.97
N LYS A 49 -11.21 27.68 -13.96
CA LYS A 49 -10.69 26.33 -14.20
C LYS A 49 -9.94 25.87 -12.95
N ALA A 50 -10.10 24.62 -12.56
CA ALA A 50 -9.36 24.07 -11.42
C ALA A 50 -7.84 24.16 -11.67
N ASP A 51 -7.10 24.75 -10.72
CA ASP A 51 -5.63 24.92 -10.82
C ASP A 51 -4.88 23.57 -10.77
N VAL A 52 -5.53 22.53 -10.24
CA VAL A 52 -4.94 21.19 -10.11
C VAL A 52 -5.18 20.40 -11.40
N CYS A 53 -4.15 20.35 -12.24
CA CYS A 53 -4.07 19.49 -13.42
C CYS A 53 -3.38 18.17 -13.05
N VAL A 54 -4.13 17.07 -13.10
CA VAL A 54 -3.63 15.70 -12.93
C VAL A 54 -3.93 14.89 -14.19
N PRO A 55 -3.09 13.90 -14.54
CA PRO A 55 -3.39 13.04 -15.66
C PRO A 55 -4.69 12.26 -15.43
N GLU A 56 -5.37 11.91 -16.52
CA GLU A 56 -6.62 11.14 -16.48
C GLU A 56 -6.43 9.76 -15.82
N HIS A 57 -5.28 9.14 -16.05
CA HIS A 57 -4.88 7.87 -15.43
C HIS A 57 -3.54 8.04 -14.72
N TYR A 58 -3.49 7.58 -13.47
CA TYR A 58 -2.28 7.63 -12.65
C TYR A 58 -2.19 6.42 -11.72
N SER A 59 -1.01 5.82 -11.65
CA SER A 59 -0.67 4.79 -10.67
C SER A 59 0.37 5.35 -9.72
N LEU A 60 -0.01 5.53 -8.44
CA LEU A 60 0.92 6.01 -7.42
C LEU A 60 2.04 4.99 -7.16
N LEU A 61 1.67 3.71 -7.06
CA LEU A 61 2.59 2.60 -6.87
C LEU A 61 2.08 1.33 -7.55
N THR A 62 3.00 0.42 -7.87
CA THR A 62 2.74 -0.93 -8.38
C THR A 62 3.45 -1.94 -7.49
N MET A 63 2.78 -3.06 -7.23
CA MET A 63 3.27 -4.17 -6.41
C MET A 63 2.88 -5.51 -7.03
N SER A 64 3.63 -6.55 -6.67
CA SER A 64 3.25 -7.94 -6.99
C SER A 64 1.87 -8.28 -6.38
N PRO A 65 0.98 -8.97 -7.12
CA PRO A 65 -0.32 -9.40 -6.61
C PRO A 65 -0.20 -10.60 -5.65
N VAL A 66 1.00 -11.15 -5.46
CA VAL A 66 1.31 -12.27 -4.56
C VAL A 66 2.49 -11.92 -3.64
N GLY A 67 2.60 -12.62 -2.51
CA GLY A 67 3.69 -12.41 -1.55
C GLY A 67 3.29 -11.45 -0.43
N CYS A 68 4.09 -10.41 -0.22
CA CYS A 68 3.86 -9.48 0.87
C CYS A 68 2.64 -8.56 0.61
N LEU A 69 1.92 -8.19 1.68
CA LEU A 69 0.65 -7.46 1.64
C LEU A 69 0.82 -6.00 2.06
N LEU A 70 0.14 -5.08 1.37
CA LEU A 70 0.03 -3.69 1.78
C LEU A 70 -0.89 -3.55 3.00
N SER A 71 -0.33 -3.18 4.15
CA SER A 71 -1.10 -2.98 5.38
C SER A 71 -1.45 -1.51 5.62
N ALA A 72 -0.53 -0.59 5.31
CA ALA A 72 -0.75 0.85 5.42
C ALA A 72 -0.07 1.63 4.29
N LEU A 73 -0.75 2.66 3.80
CA LEU A 73 -0.23 3.69 2.92
C LEU A 73 -0.77 5.03 3.42
N LYS A 74 0.10 5.88 3.97
CA LYS A 74 -0.27 7.19 4.52
C LYS A 74 0.79 8.24 4.19
N LYS A 75 0.47 9.51 4.41
CA LYS A 75 1.47 10.56 4.56
C LYS A 75 2.07 10.46 5.97
N ALA A 76 3.36 10.73 6.11
CA ALA A 76 4.00 10.92 7.41
C ALA A 76 3.33 12.07 8.18
N GLU A 77 3.36 11.99 9.50
CA GLU A 77 2.64 12.97 10.36
C GLU A 77 3.34 14.33 10.40
N ASP A 78 4.66 14.34 10.38
CA ASP A 78 5.52 15.49 10.61
C ASP A 78 6.26 16.00 9.36
N ARG A 79 6.20 15.25 8.26
CA ARG A 79 6.98 15.51 7.04
C ARG A 79 6.23 15.16 5.76
N ASP A 80 6.80 15.53 4.63
CA ASP A 80 6.24 15.29 3.29
C ASP A 80 6.70 13.96 2.67
N ASP A 81 6.81 12.93 3.51
CA ASP A 81 7.10 11.56 3.08
C ASP A 81 5.83 10.73 2.97
N VAL A 82 5.89 9.72 2.12
CA VAL A 82 4.90 8.64 2.04
C VAL A 82 5.36 7.48 2.90
N ILE A 83 4.55 7.10 3.87
CA ILE A 83 4.77 5.93 4.71
C ILE A 83 4.06 4.73 4.09
N LEU A 84 4.84 3.69 3.83
CA LEU A 84 4.39 2.42 3.30
C LEU A 84 4.69 1.31 4.31
N ARG A 85 3.68 0.53 4.69
CA ARG A 85 3.87 -0.64 5.54
C ARG A 85 3.47 -1.91 4.82
N LEU A 86 4.40 -2.85 4.80
CA LEU A 86 4.23 -4.17 4.18
C LEU A 86 4.30 -5.26 5.25
N TYR A 87 3.55 -6.33 5.03
CA TYR A 87 3.45 -7.46 5.94
C TYR A 87 3.57 -8.77 5.17
N ASN A 88 4.34 -9.73 5.68
CA ASN A 88 4.38 -11.08 5.14
C ASN A 88 3.28 -11.96 5.78
N PRO A 89 2.25 -12.37 5.02
CA PRO A 89 1.18 -13.21 5.53
C PRO A 89 1.56 -14.69 5.69
N SER A 90 2.74 -15.11 5.24
CA SER A 90 3.22 -16.49 5.44
C SER A 90 3.76 -16.68 6.85
N GLU A 91 3.39 -17.79 7.49
CA GLU A 91 3.94 -18.21 8.78
C GLU A 91 5.24 -19.01 8.65
N THR A 92 5.55 -19.50 7.45
CA THR A 92 6.68 -20.43 7.22
C THR A 92 7.71 -19.93 6.22
N THR A 93 7.33 -19.04 5.30
CA THR A 93 8.14 -18.70 4.13
C THR A 93 8.47 -17.22 4.11
N SER A 94 9.73 -16.86 3.87
CA SER A 94 10.12 -15.48 3.63
C SER A 94 9.66 -15.00 2.24
N CYS A 95 9.28 -13.72 2.13
CA CYS A 95 8.90 -13.10 0.87
C CYS A 95 9.80 -11.91 0.58
N ASP A 96 10.17 -11.74 -0.69
CA ASP A 96 10.67 -10.44 -1.14
C ASP A 96 9.48 -9.59 -1.58
N ALA A 97 9.59 -8.28 -1.36
CA ALA A 97 8.65 -7.32 -1.87
C ALA A 97 9.40 -6.38 -2.81
N THR A 98 8.76 -6.05 -3.93
CA THR A 98 9.22 -4.97 -4.80
C THR A 98 8.07 -3.99 -4.98
N VAL A 99 8.36 -2.71 -4.75
CA VAL A 99 7.42 -1.62 -4.89
C VAL A 99 7.99 -0.62 -5.87
N ALA A 100 7.26 -0.35 -6.95
CA ALA A 100 7.62 0.64 -7.94
C ALA A 100 6.68 1.84 -7.79
N PHE A 101 7.23 3.03 -7.52
CA PHE A 101 6.45 4.28 -7.50
C PHE A 101 6.38 4.90 -8.89
N GLY A 102 5.25 5.55 -9.21
CA GLY A 102 5.08 6.28 -10.47
C GLY A 102 5.92 7.56 -10.56
N ARG A 103 6.43 8.07 -9.42
CA ARG A 103 7.39 9.18 -9.34
C ARG A 103 8.77 8.66 -8.94
N ALA A 104 9.80 9.44 -9.29
CA ALA A 104 11.15 9.13 -8.83
C ALA A 104 11.22 9.18 -7.30
N VAL A 105 11.83 8.15 -6.72
CA VAL A 105 12.08 8.07 -5.27
C VAL A 105 13.43 8.71 -5.00
N SER A 106 13.44 9.81 -4.23
CA SER A 106 14.67 10.49 -3.83
C SER A 106 15.35 9.81 -2.64
N ALA A 107 14.56 9.30 -1.69
CA ALA A 107 15.05 8.57 -0.54
C ALA A 107 14.05 7.49 -0.10
N CYS A 108 14.59 6.41 0.46
CA CYS A 108 13.82 5.33 1.08
C CYS A 108 14.53 4.93 2.37
N THR A 109 13.85 5.03 3.51
CA THR A 109 14.40 4.67 4.82
C THR A 109 13.45 3.74 5.55
N GLU A 110 13.99 2.68 6.17
CA GLU A 110 13.19 1.82 7.04
C GLU A 110 12.95 2.54 8.38
N THR A 111 11.69 2.49 8.82
CA THR A 111 11.22 3.14 10.04
C THR A 111 10.52 2.13 10.93
N MET A 112 10.48 2.46 12.22
CA MET A 112 9.69 1.74 13.21
C MET A 112 8.19 2.03 13.01
N MET A 113 7.34 1.37 13.79
CA MET A 113 5.88 1.56 13.66
C MET A 113 5.42 2.98 14.00
N ASP A 114 6.23 3.75 14.72
CA ASP A 114 6.06 5.14 15.11
C ASP A 114 6.76 6.12 14.14
N GLU A 115 7.16 5.66 12.95
CA GLU A 115 7.76 6.46 11.87
C GLU A 115 9.13 7.05 12.19
N GLN A 116 9.72 6.71 13.34
CA GLN A 116 11.09 7.05 13.68
C GLN A 116 12.07 6.18 12.90
N ALA A 117 13.18 6.79 12.48
CA ALA A 117 14.22 6.09 11.73
C ALA A 117 14.81 4.95 12.57
N CYS A 118 14.91 3.76 11.97
CA CYS A 118 15.67 2.67 12.58
C CYS A 118 17.17 3.06 12.60
N PRO A 119 17.85 3.04 13.76
CA PRO A 119 19.28 3.28 13.81
C PRO A 119 20.01 2.11 13.13
N ALA A 120 20.51 2.37 11.92
CA ALA A 120 21.45 1.58 11.13
C ALA A 120 21.11 0.09 10.86
N LYS A 121 20.62 -0.18 9.65
CA LYS A 121 21.30 -1.13 8.75
C LYS A 121 21.61 -0.39 7.45
N GLY A 122 22.89 -0.09 7.23
CA GLY A 122 23.34 0.41 5.95
C GLY A 122 23.16 -0.69 4.91
N GLU A 123 22.25 -0.49 3.98
CA GLU A 123 22.31 -1.06 2.64
C GLU A 123 21.46 -0.18 1.74
N GLY A 124 22.12 0.39 0.74
CA GLY A 124 21.51 1.35 -0.16
C GLY A 124 20.52 0.73 -1.14
N ALA A 125 19.83 1.63 -1.82
CA ALA A 125 19.18 1.45 -3.10
C ALA A 125 17.90 0.57 -3.12
N SER A 126 16.77 1.28 -3.08
CA SER A 126 15.54 0.98 -3.85
C SER A 126 14.76 -0.31 -3.60
N GLY A 127 15.20 -1.20 -2.70
CA GLY A 127 14.55 -2.47 -2.42
C GLY A 127 13.90 -2.53 -1.04
N THR A 128 12.66 -3.02 -0.97
CA THR A 128 11.99 -3.34 0.31
C THR A 128 12.60 -4.54 1.04
N GLY A 129 13.55 -5.26 0.43
CA GLY A 129 14.32 -6.34 1.05
C GLY A 129 13.48 -7.54 1.49
N LEU A 130 14.15 -8.55 2.05
CA LEU A 130 13.49 -9.78 2.50
C LEU A 130 12.60 -9.55 3.74
N PHE A 131 11.41 -10.14 3.73
CA PHE A 131 10.50 -10.19 4.88
C PHE A 131 10.48 -11.61 5.45
N LEU A 132 10.78 -11.72 6.74
CA LEU A 132 10.65 -12.97 7.47
C LEU A 132 9.17 -13.38 7.62
N PRO A 133 8.88 -14.66 7.92
CA PRO A 133 7.52 -15.10 8.15
C PRO A 133 6.84 -14.29 9.27
N GLY A 134 5.62 -13.81 9.01
CA GLY A 134 4.86 -12.96 9.94
C GLY A 134 5.45 -11.57 10.21
N GLN A 135 6.50 -11.16 9.49
CA GLN A 135 7.15 -9.86 9.74
C GLN A 135 6.38 -8.70 9.08
N SER A 136 6.28 -7.59 9.81
CA SER A 136 5.84 -6.30 9.27
C SER A 136 7.01 -5.33 9.25
N ARG A 137 7.20 -4.60 8.14
CA ARG A 137 8.24 -3.56 7.99
C ARG A 137 7.62 -2.28 7.44
N THR A 138 8.10 -1.13 7.92
CA THR A 138 7.59 0.19 7.55
C THR A 138 8.69 0.98 6.87
N PHE A 139 8.36 1.67 5.79
CA PHE A 139 9.30 2.44 4.99
C PHE A 139 8.78 3.86 4.80
N SER A 140 9.68 4.84 4.91
CA SER A 140 9.46 6.24 4.59
C SER A 140 10.05 6.50 3.21
N TYR A 141 9.19 6.93 2.27
CA TYR A 141 9.58 7.28 0.92
C TYR A 141 9.46 8.78 0.71
N THR A 142 10.57 9.42 0.34
CA THR A 142 10.55 10.78 -0.19
C THR A 142 10.42 10.70 -1.71
N LEU A 143 9.36 11.29 -2.25
CA LEU A 143 9.08 11.31 -3.69
C LEU A 143 9.50 12.66 -4.29
N ALA A 144 10.22 12.64 -5.42
CA ALA A 144 10.64 13.83 -6.15
C ALA A 144 9.52 14.40 -7.01
#